data_AF-I0XA52-F1
#
_entry.id   AF-I0XA52-F1
#
_cell.length_a   1.000
_cell.length_b   1.000
_cell.length_c   1.000
_cell.angle_alpha   90.00
_cell.angle_beta   90.00
_cell.angle_gamma   90.00
#
_symmetry.space_group_name_H-M   'P 1'
#
loop_
_entity.id
_entity.type
_entity.pdbx_description
1 polymer ?
#
loop_
_entity_poly.entity_id
_entity_poly.type
_entity_poly.pdbx_seq_one_letter_code
_entity_poly.pdbx_strand_id
1 'polypeptide(L)'
;MPKAIKYTADSIIYFAGNQDYRIFILQSGVVNLSSTDIETGNEVNDKVKAGEFFGVKSALGKFAREETARAITPSVVIALTVQEFENIFVNNKDLILKMLRVFSAQLRQVHKKTESALNNVSTDLQSGLLSLGTSFFNDEQYRSAADVYLKFLKRYPNSPKKNEIMRLYQEAKLKADHLAALNKSDIGFEDDESEGSNRLFALPAAFERFAKVYEPGQVIIAEFEPGDSFYLIQKGRVQLIKCVNGSKKNLDILKQGELFGEMAILDNSPRSATCMAIGKVKCLEFNKENFQLLITGNPQIALHLLKLFCKRINDQKRRFRILCIKDYQARISDVFLLLDEMNPTSKENEKQRRFNVTINDVANWAGLPAEVTKDELIKLSSMRKVEIYDDYMIVSNINEMKRLYEARSLSGSL
;
A
#
# COMPACT_ATOMS: atom_id res chain seq x y z
N MET A 1 14.87 29.06 13.68
CA MET A 1 16.10 28.24 13.62
C MET A 1 15.88 27.01 14.49
N PRO A 2 16.15 25.81 13.96
CA PRO A 2 16.00 24.58 14.73
C PRO A 2 16.84 24.62 16.00
N LYS A 3 16.26 24.23 17.14
CA LYS A 3 16.98 24.19 18.41
C LYS A 3 17.66 22.83 18.56
N ALA A 4 18.97 22.84 18.80
CA ALA A 4 19.71 21.67 19.22
C ALA A 4 19.40 21.35 20.68
N ILE A 5 18.99 20.11 20.94
CA ILE A 5 18.65 19.59 22.27
C ILE A 5 19.73 18.59 22.66
N LYS A 6 20.27 18.74 23.87
CA LYS A 6 21.26 17.81 24.43
C LYS A 6 20.55 16.78 25.29
N TYR A 7 20.80 15.51 25.02
CA TYR A 7 20.31 14.38 25.80
C TYR A 7 21.49 13.71 26.49
N THR A 8 21.34 13.37 27.77
CA THR A 8 22.30 12.51 28.47
C THR A 8 22.11 11.06 28.03
N ALA A 9 23.08 10.19 28.31
CA ALA A 9 22.93 8.75 28.11
C ALA A 9 21.64 8.24 28.77
N ASP A 10 21.02 7.26 28.13
CA ASP A 10 19.75 6.61 28.50
C ASP A 10 18.49 7.51 28.49
N SER A 11 18.61 8.78 28.07
CA SER A 11 17.45 9.65 27.93
C SER A 11 16.50 9.18 26.83
N ILE A 12 15.20 9.21 27.13
CA ILE A 12 14.15 8.93 26.14
C ILE A 12 13.78 10.23 25.43
N ILE A 13 13.83 10.21 24.11
CA ILE A 13 13.50 11.34 23.23
C ILE A 13 11.99 11.36 22.97
N TYR A 14 11.40 10.20 22.66
CA TYR A 14 9.95 10.00 22.58
C TYR A 14 9.59 8.53 22.80
N PHE A 15 8.35 8.26 23.20
CA PHE A 15 7.80 6.93 23.37
C PHE A 15 6.97 6.50 22.16
N ALA A 16 6.93 5.20 21.89
CA ALA A 16 5.96 4.60 20.98
C ALA A 16 4.53 4.93 21.45
N GLY A 17 3.61 5.15 20.52
CA GLY A 17 2.23 5.55 20.78
C GLY A 17 2.01 7.05 20.98
N ASN A 18 3.05 7.85 21.25
CA ASN A 18 2.90 9.30 21.40
C ASN A 18 2.45 9.97 20.09
N GLN A 19 1.58 10.97 20.20
CA GLN A 19 1.23 11.88 19.10
C GLN A 19 2.16 13.10 19.10
N ASP A 20 3.43 12.86 18.80
CA ASP A 20 4.41 13.93 18.53
C ASP A 20 4.76 13.88 17.04
N TYR A 21 4.64 15.01 16.36
CA TYR A 21 4.87 15.14 14.92
C TYR A 21 6.16 15.90 14.57
N ARG A 22 7.07 16.05 15.53
CA ARG A 22 8.41 16.59 15.25
C ARG A 22 9.26 15.58 14.50
N ILE A 23 10.16 16.07 13.66
CA ILE A 23 11.18 15.27 12.98
C ILE A 23 12.51 15.56 13.63
N PHE A 24 13.33 14.54 13.85
CA PHE A 24 14.59 14.70 14.55
C PHE A 24 15.77 14.38 13.63
N ILE A 25 16.86 15.13 13.76
CA ILE A 25 18.15 14.82 13.13
C ILE A 25 19.18 14.61 14.25
N LEU A 26 19.89 13.49 14.21
CA LEU A 26 20.99 13.25 15.13
C LEU A 26 22.24 14.02 14.65
N GLN A 27 22.78 14.93 15.46
CA GLN A 27 24.05 15.63 15.13
C GLN A 27 25.26 14.87 15.65
N SER A 28 25.19 14.31 16.86
CA SER A 28 26.26 13.54 17.47
C SER A 28 25.72 12.57 18.51
N GLY A 29 26.48 11.51 18.80
CA GLY A 29 26.07 10.41 19.67
C GLY A 29 25.40 9.26 18.92
N VAL A 30 24.67 8.42 19.64
CA VAL A 30 23.97 7.25 19.11
C VAL A 30 22.58 7.18 19.73
N VAL A 31 21.55 7.09 18.88
CA VAL A 31 20.15 6.88 19.29
C VAL A 31 19.70 5.50 18.84
N ASN A 32 19.02 4.78 19.72
CA ASN A 32 18.38 3.51 19.44
C ASN A 32 16.88 3.70 19.31
N LEU A 33 16.30 3.17 18.24
CA LEU A 33 14.87 3.09 18.01
C LEU A 33 14.44 1.67 18.33
N SER A 34 13.68 1.50 19.40
CA SER A 34 13.11 0.19 19.75
C SER A 34 11.66 0.10 19.32
N SER A 35 11.33 -0.97 18.60
CA SER A 35 9.97 -1.27 18.13
C SER A 35 9.69 -2.76 18.28
N THR A 36 8.42 -3.17 18.17
CA THR A 36 8.05 -4.58 18.21
C THR A 36 7.86 -5.11 16.80
N ASP A 37 8.54 -6.20 16.46
CA ASP A 37 8.35 -6.87 15.17
C ASP A 37 6.92 -7.44 15.08
N ILE A 38 6.27 -7.18 13.95
CA ILE A 38 4.85 -7.51 13.75
C ILE A 38 4.63 -9.04 13.66
N GLU A 39 5.61 -9.80 13.18
CA GLU A 39 5.49 -11.25 12.99
C GLU A 39 5.84 -12.02 14.26
N THR A 40 6.95 -11.65 14.88
CA THR A 40 7.54 -12.41 15.99
C THR A 40 7.16 -11.87 17.36
N GLY A 41 6.72 -10.61 17.46
CA GLY A 41 6.49 -9.94 18.74
C GLY A 41 7.77 -9.57 19.50
N ASN A 42 8.94 -9.84 18.94
CA ASN A 42 10.22 -9.53 19.58
C ASN A 42 10.60 -8.05 19.43
N GLU A 43 11.41 -7.55 20.36
CA GLU A 43 11.95 -6.19 20.27
C GLU A 43 13.02 -6.12 19.16
N VAL A 44 12.84 -5.15 18.26
CA VAL A 44 13.76 -4.81 17.18
C VAL A 44 14.38 -3.45 17.48
N ASN A 45 15.69 -3.38 17.31
CA ASN A 45 16.50 -2.23 17.66
C ASN A 45 17.25 -1.70 16.43
N ASP A 46 16.89 -0.49 16.00
CA ASP A 46 17.55 0.22 14.91
C ASP A 46 18.40 1.37 15.44
N LYS A 47 19.69 1.36 15.09
CA LYS A 47 20.63 2.41 15.51
C LYS A 47 20.67 3.55 14.50
N VAL A 48 20.39 4.76 14.97
CA VAL A 48 20.50 6.01 14.22
C VAL A 48 21.91 6.57 14.38
N LYS A 49 22.51 6.95 13.26
CA LYS A 49 23.85 7.57 13.20
C LYS A 49 23.77 9.08 13.01
N ALA A 50 24.87 9.77 13.31
CA ALA A 50 24.99 11.19 13.06
C ALA A 50 24.68 11.53 11.59
N GLY A 51 23.87 12.55 11.38
CA GLY A 51 23.34 12.99 10.08
C GLY A 51 22.05 12.29 9.64
N GLU A 52 21.56 11.27 10.37
CA GLU A 52 20.34 10.56 10.02
C GLU A 52 19.10 11.19 10.68
N PHE A 53 17.98 11.09 9.95
CA PHE A 53 16.67 11.53 10.39
C PHE A 53 15.92 10.38 11.06
N PHE A 54 15.16 10.69 12.11
CA PHE A 54 14.24 9.74 12.74
C PHE A 54 12.92 10.41 13.12
N GLY A 55 11.87 9.60 13.29
CA GLY A 55 10.51 10.11 13.52
C GLY A 55 9.81 10.68 12.27
N VAL A 56 10.38 10.54 11.08
CA VAL A 56 9.85 11.09 9.81
C VAL A 56 8.47 10.53 9.46
N LYS A 57 8.29 9.21 9.50
CA LYS A 57 7.04 8.52 9.09
C LYS A 57 5.83 9.02 9.87
N SER A 58 5.92 9.00 11.20
CA SER A 58 4.86 9.46 12.10
C SER A 58 4.55 10.94 11.90
N ALA A 59 5.58 11.78 11.72
CA ALA A 59 5.41 13.22 11.51
C ALA A 59 4.72 13.56 10.17
N LEU A 60 5.21 13.01 9.06
CA LEU A 60 4.66 13.29 7.72
C LEU A 60 3.29 12.63 7.49
N GLY A 61 3.09 11.45 8.07
CA GLY A 61 1.82 10.73 7.99
C GLY A 61 0.77 11.16 9.02
N LYS A 62 1.17 11.95 10.03
CA LYS A 62 0.35 12.31 11.20
C LYS A 62 -0.16 11.10 12.00
N PHE A 63 0.67 10.06 12.09
CA PHE A 63 0.38 8.85 12.87
C PHE A 63 1.11 8.88 14.22
N ALA A 64 0.68 8.04 15.15
CA ALA A 64 1.41 7.84 16.40
C ALA A 64 2.85 7.32 16.15
N ARG A 65 3.75 7.49 17.12
CA ARG A 65 5.10 6.92 17.05
C ARG A 65 5.05 5.39 16.99
N GLU A 66 5.75 4.81 16.01
CA GLU A 66 5.87 3.35 15.88
C GLU A 66 6.90 2.75 16.85
N GLU A 67 7.82 3.58 17.35
CA GLU A 67 9.03 3.16 18.06
C GLU A 67 9.31 4.10 19.24
N THR A 68 10.10 3.64 20.19
CA THR A 68 10.64 4.46 21.28
C THR A 68 12.07 4.84 20.93
N ALA A 69 12.37 6.15 20.95
CA ALA A 69 13.71 6.64 20.68
C ALA A 69 14.45 6.90 21.99
N ARG A 70 15.60 6.24 22.19
CA ARG A 70 16.47 6.39 23.36
C ARG A 70 17.88 6.77 22.95
N ALA A 71 18.45 7.80 23.58
CA ALA A 71 19.86 8.12 23.42
C ALA A 71 20.71 7.10 24.20
N ILE A 72 21.54 6.30 23.52
CA ILE A 72 22.45 5.35 24.18
C ILE A 72 23.62 6.12 24.81
N THR A 73 24.17 7.07 24.07
CA THR A 73 25.26 7.93 24.52
C THR A 73 24.77 9.35 24.72
N PRO A 74 25.53 10.24 25.41
CA PRO A 74 25.24 11.66 25.34
C PRO A 74 25.14 12.09 23.88
N SER A 75 23.99 12.68 23.52
CA SER A 75 23.63 12.89 22.12
C SER A 75 23.09 14.31 21.93
N VAL A 76 23.38 14.90 20.77
CA VAL A 76 22.84 16.19 20.37
C VAL A 76 21.89 15.97 19.22
N VAL A 77 20.64 16.37 19.40
CA VAL A 77 19.55 16.13 18.46
C VAL A 77 18.91 17.45 18.09
N ILE A 78 18.73 17.71 16.80
CA ILE A 78 17.91 18.83 16.32
C ILE A 78 16.47 18.35 16.21
N ALA A 79 15.54 19.05 16.86
CA ALA A 79 14.12 18.87 16.64
C ALA A 79 13.60 19.88 15.60
N LEU A 80 12.91 19.37 14.59
CA LEU A 80 12.34 20.11 13.47
C LEU A 80 10.82 20.02 13.50
N THR A 81 10.17 21.12 13.14
CA THR A 81 8.78 21.09 12.67
C THR A 81 8.70 20.43 11.29
N VAL A 82 7.49 20.01 10.89
CA VAL A 82 7.26 19.47 9.54
C VAL A 82 7.64 20.50 8.47
N GLN A 83 7.31 21.78 8.68
CA GLN A 83 7.65 22.85 7.73
C GLN A 83 9.16 23.05 7.59
N GLU A 84 9.91 23.03 8.69
CA GLU A 84 11.37 23.13 8.66
C GLU A 84 12.00 21.94 7.92
N PHE A 85 11.50 20.72 8.17
CA PHE A 85 11.94 19.55 7.43
C PHE A 85 11.63 19.66 5.92
N GLU A 86 10.42 20.09 5.55
CA GLU A 86 10.02 20.27 4.16
C GLU A 86 10.93 21.25 3.42
N ASN A 87 11.31 22.35 4.07
CA ASN A 87 12.25 23.32 3.53
C ASN A 87 13.66 22.73 3.34
N ILE A 88 14.14 21.90 4.28
CA ILE A 88 15.43 21.21 4.15
C ILE A 88 15.38 20.18 3.02
N PHE A 89 14.29 19.42 2.95
CA PHE A 89 14.07 18.37 1.97
C PHE A 89 14.01 18.93 0.54
N VAL A 90 13.19 19.95 0.30
CA VAL A 90 13.00 20.55 -1.03
C VAL A 90 14.28 21.15 -1.59
N ASN A 91 15.16 21.66 -0.73
CA ASN A 91 16.42 22.29 -1.15
C ASN A 91 17.60 21.32 -1.29
N ASN A 92 17.44 20.04 -0.94
CA ASN A 92 18.53 19.06 -0.93
C ASN A 92 18.22 17.83 -1.81
N LYS A 93 18.71 17.85 -3.05
CA LYS A 93 18.47 16.80 -4.06
C LYS A 93 18.97 15.42 -3.62
N ASP A 94 20.12 15.35 -2.94
CA ASP A 94 20.68 14.08 -2.48
C ASP A 94 19.83 13.48 -1.35
N LEU A 95 19.36 14.33 -0.43
CA LEU A 95 18.44 13.92 0.63
C LEU A 95 17.13 13.38 0.03
N ILE A 96 16.57 14.06 -0.97
CA ILE A 96 15.35 13.63 -1.67
C ILE A 96 15.51 12.21 -2.21
N LEU A 97 16.53 11.98 -3.03
CA LEU A 97 16.74 10.68 -3.66
C LEU A 97 17.05 9.60 -2.61
N LYS A 98 17.86 9.92 -1.59
CA LYS A 98 18.16 8.99 -0.50
C LYS A 98 16.90 8.56 0.24
N MET A 99 16.06 9.51 0.66
CA MET A 99 14.83 9.21 1.39
C MET A 99 13.82 8.45 0.53
N LEU A 100 13.59 8.86 -0.72
CA LEU A 100 12.67 8.12 -1.61
C LEU A 100 13.11 6.67 -1.81
N ARG A 101 14.42 6.41 -1.97
CA ARG A 101 14.95 5.03 -2.06
C ARG A 101 14.73 4.23 -0.78
N VAL A 102 15.04 4.81 0.38
CA VAL A 102 14.85 4.13 1.69
C VAL A 102 13.39 3.77 1.92
N PHE A 103 12.47 4.71 1.67
CA PHE A 103 11.04 4.49 1.88
C PHE A 103 10.46 3.51 0.85
N SER A 104 10.91 3.55 -0.41
CA SER A 104 10.56 2.53 -1.42
C SER A 104 11.00 1.14 -0.98
N ALA A 105 12.22 0.99 -0.48
CA ALA A 105 12.74 -0.29 0.01
C ALA A 105 11.94 -0.80 1.22
N GLN A 106 11.58 0.07 2.17
CA GLN A 106 10.73 -0.26 3.31
C GLN A 106 9.34 -0.73 2.86
N LEU A 107 8.70 -0.02 1.94
CA LEU A 107 7.38 -0.40 1.40
C LEU A 107 7.43 -1.78 0.73
N ARG A 108 8.50 -2.06 -0.03
CA ARG A 108 8.73 -3.37 -0.64
C ARG A 108 8.93 -4.47 0.39
N GLN A 109 9.66 -4.19 1.47
CA GLN A 109 9.84 -5.16 2.55
C GLN A 109 8.50 -5.51 3.20
N VAL A 110 7.62 -4.52 3.40
CA VAL A 110 6.25 -4.75 3.90
C VAL A 110 5.44 -5.61 2.91
N HIS A 111 5.53 -5.37 1.59
CA HIS A 111 4.90 -6.25 0.58
C HIS A 111 5.35 -7.69 0.73
N LYS A 112 6.67 -7.93 0.78
CA LYS A 112 7.25 -9.28 0.91
C LYS A 112 6.83 -9.99 2.19
N LYS A 113 6.82 -9.28 3.32
CA LYS A 113 6.33 -9.84 4.59
C LYS A 113 4.84 -10.20 4.49
N THR A 114 4.03 -9.31 3.92
CA THR A 114 2.61 -9.56 3.67
C THR A 114 2.38 -10.78 2.80
N GLU A 115 3.21 -11.02 1.79
CA GLU A 115 3.17 -12.24 0.98
C GLU A 115 3.52 -13.50 1.77
N SER A 116 4.61 -13.43 2.54
CA SER A 116 5.09 -14.55 3.36
C SER A 116 4.03 -15.01 4.35
N ALA A 117 3.35 -14.07 5.02
CA ALA A 117 2.24 -14.38 5.92
C ALA A 117 1.02 -14.99 5.22
N LEU A 118 0.92 -14.84 3.90
CA LEU A 118 -0.14 -15.43 3.09
C LEU A 118 0.30 -16.73 2.40
N ASN A 119 1.42 -17.35 2.82
CA ASN A 119 1.92 -18.64 2.33
C ASN A 119 2.26 -18.69 0.84
N ASN A 120 2.71 -17.58 0.26
CA ASN A 120 3.17 -17.58 -1.14
C ASN A 120 4.49 -18.34 -1.32
N VAL A 121 4.50 -19.31 -2.24
CA VAL A 121 5.74 -19.93 -2.74
C VAL A 121 6.46 -18.92 -3.64
N SER A 122 7.73 -18.64 -3.35
CA SER A 122 8.58 -17.82 -4.22
C SER A 122 8.61 -18.41 -5.63
N THR A 123 7.98 -17.71 -6.57
CA THR A 123 7.91 -18.13 -7.98
C THR A 123 8.98 -17.39 -8.77
N ASP A 124 9.63 -18.06 -9.73
CA ASP A 124 10.50 -17.37 -10.68
C ASP A 124 9.67 -16.36 -11.51
N LEU A 125 10.32 -15.32 -12.05
CA LEU A 125 9.62 -14.22 -12.73
C LEU A 125 8.75 -14.70 -13.91
N GLN A 126 9.18 -15.72 -14.66
CA GLN A 126 8.40 -16.24 -15.79
C GLN A 126 7.17 -17.01 -15.30
N SER A 127 7.34 -17.89 -14.31
CA SER A 127 6.22 -18.64 -13.73
C SER A 127 5.24 -17.73 -12.97
N GLY A 128 5.73 -16.69 -12.30
CA GLY A 128 4.90 -15.68 -11.65
C GLY A 128 4.07 -14.87 -12.64
N LEU A 129 4.66 -14.46 -13.77
CA LEU A 129 3.93 -13.74 -14.82
C LEU A 129 2.90 -14.66 -15.52
N LEU A 130 3.22 -15.94 -15.69
CA LEU A 130 2.30 -16.94 -16.21
C LEU A 130 1.12 -17.20 -15.26
N SER A 131 1.39 -17.41 -13.97
CA SER A 131 0.35 -17.64 -12.97
C SER A 131 -0.59 -16.44 -12.82
N LEU A 132 -0.05 -15.22 -12.92
CA LEU A 132 -0.84 -13.99 -12.98
C LEU A 132 -1.80 -13.99 -14.17
N GLY A 133 -1.32 -14.31 -15.37
CA GLY A 133 -2.16 -14.37 -16.57
C GLY A 133 -3.26 -15.43 -16.44
N THR A 134 -2.93 -16.60 -15.93
CA THR A 134 -3.88 -17.70 -15.68
C THR A 134 -4.92 -17.32 -14.62
N SER A 135 -4.53 -16.61 -13.57
CA SER A 135 -5.46 -16.10 -12.54
C SER A 135 -6.48 -15.13 -13.15
N PHE A 136 -6.05 -14.20 -14.01
CA PHE A 136 -6.98 -13.33 -14.74
C PHE A 136 -7.91 -14.10 -15.67
N PHE A 137 -7.39 -15.13 -16.33
CA PHE A 137 -8.18 -15.95 -17.25
C PHE A 137 -9.28 -16.75 -16.54
N ASN A 138 -8.94 -17.34 -15.39
CA ASN A 138 -9.88 -18.11 -14.58
C ASN A 138 -11.00 -17.24 -14.00
N ASP A 139 -10.69 -15.99 -13.67
CA ASP A 139 -11.66 -15.00 -13.19
C ASP A 139 -12.44 -14.31 -14.33
N GLU A 140 -12.39 -14.85 -15.56
CA GLU A 140 -13.05 -14.33 -16.76
C GLU A 140 -12.65 -12.90 -17.17
N GLN A 141 -11.56 -12.38 -16.61
CA GLN A 141 -10.96 -11.09 -16.96
C GLN A 141 -10.05 -11.25 -18.18
N TYR A 142 -10.63 -11.66 -19.30
CA TYR A 142 -9.88 -12.08 -20.49
C TYR A 142 -9.04 -10.97 -21.13
N ARG A 143 -9.48 -9.70 -21.07
CA ARG A 143 -8.67 -8.56 -21.54
C ARG A 143 -7.38 -8.44 -20.72
N SER A 144 -7.50 -8.48 -19.39
CA SER A 144 -6.38 -8.40 -18.47
C SER A 144 -5.42 -9.59 -18.66
N ALA A 145 -5.96 -10.80 -18.85
CA ALA A 145 -5.18 -11.98 -19.16
C ALA A 145 -4.39 -11.82 -20.48
N ALA A 146 -5.05 -11.34 -21.54
CA ALA A 146 -4.43 -11.10 -22.83
C ALA A 146 -3.28 -10.07 -22.73
N ASP A 147 -3.46 -8.99 -21.97
CA ASP A 147 -2.41 -7.99 -21.74
C ASP A 147 -1.19 -8.59 -21.03
N VAL A 148 -1.41 -9.41 -19.99
CA VAL A 148 -0.33 -10.08 -19.24
C VAL A 148 0.42 -11.05 -20.15
N TYR A 149 -0.27 -11.86 -20.95
CA TYR A 149 0.38 -12.76 -21.90
C TYR A 149 1.13 -12.02 -23.00
N LEU A 150 0.60 -10.89 -23.49
CA LEU A 150 1.29 -10.06 -24.47
C LEU A 150 2.58 -9.45 -23.90
N LYS A 151 2.54 -8.98 -22.64
CA LYS A 151 3.73 -8.51 -21.91
C LYS A 151 4.76 -9.62 -21.75
N PHE A 152 4.34 -10.84 -21.41
CA PHE A 152 5.22 -12.01 -21.36
C PHE A 152 5.92 -12.25 -22.71
N LEU A 153 5.15 -12.32 -23.80
CA LEU A 153 5.67 -12.64 -25.14
C LEU A 153 6.66 -11.58 -25.65
N LYS A 154 6.39 -10.30 -25.36
CA LYS A 154 7.32 -9.20 -25.68
C LYS A 154 8.62 -9.32 -24.89
N ARG A 155 8.55 -9.73 -23.62
CA ARG A 155 9.72 -9.71 -22.73
C ARG A 155 10.60 -10.95 -22.82
N TYR A 156 9.97 -12.11 -23.02
CA TYR A 156 10.64 -13.41 -23.08
C TYR A 156 10.42 -14.08 -24.45
N PRO A 157 10.91 -13.47 -25.55
CA PRO A 157 10.66 -13.97 -26.92
C PRO A 157 11.26 -15.35 -27.19
N ASN A 158 12.20 -15.78 -26.34
CA ASN A 158 12.94 -17.06 -26.42
C ASN A 158 12.54 -18.04 -25.30
N SER A 159 11.45 -17.80 -24.56
CA SER A 159 10.99 -18.73 -23.51
C SER A 159 10.56 -20.07 -24.13
N PRO A 160 10.88 -21.23 -23.50
CA PRO A 160 10.37 -22.53 -23.95
C PRO A 160 8.83 -22.59 -23.90
N LYS A 161 8.18 -21.78 -23.06
CA LYS A 161 6.72 -21.70 -22.92
C LYS A 161 6.04 -20.77 -23.95
N LYS A 162 6.79 -20.21 -24.91
CA LYS A 162 6.28 -19.22 -25.87
C LYS A 162 5.05 -19.71 -26.64
N ASN A 163 5.08 -20.93 -27.16
CA ASN A 163 3.99 -21.46 -28.00
C ASN A 163 2.71 -21.67 -27.18
N GLU A 164 2.85 -22.17 -25.96
CA GLU A 164 1.75 -22.32 -25.00
C GLU A 164 1.12 -20.95 -24.68
N ILE A 165 1.95 -19.97 -24.35
CA ILE A 165 1.48 -18.62 -23.99
C ILE A 165 0.87 -17.89 -25.18
N MET A 166 1.39 -18.11 -26.39
CA MET A 166 0.79 -17.57 -27.61
C MET A 166 -0.61 -18.12 -27.85
N ARG A 167 -0.84 -19.41 -27.59
CA ARG A 167 -2.17 -20.02 -27.65
C ARG A 167 -3.11 -19.41 -26.59
N LEU A 168 -2.65 -19.30 -25.34
CA LEU A 168 -3.41 -18.69 -24.25
C LEU A 168 -3.77 -17.23 -24.54
N TYR A 169 -2.82 -16.46 -25.11
CA TYR A 169 -3.06 -15.09 -25.56
C TYR A 169 -4.15 -15.01 -26.64
N GLN A 170 -4.08 -15.86 -27.67
CA GLN A 170 -5.08 -15.89 -28.73
C GLN A 170 -6.47 -16.25 -28.19
N GLU A 171 -6.55 -17.23 -27.29
CA GLU A 171 -7.81 -17.62 -26.65
C GLU A 171 -8.38 -16.50 -25.78
N ALA A 172 -7.56 -15.91 -24.91
CA ALA A 172 -7.97 -14.79 -24.06
C ALA A 172 -8.44 -13.59 -24.90
N LYS A 173 -7.72 -13.27 -25.98
CA LYS A 173 -8.10 -12.20 -26.90
C LYS A 173 -9.45 -12.46 -27.55
N LEU A 174 -9.68 -13.66 -28.07
CA LEU A 174 -10.94 -14.02 -28.74
C LEU A 174 -12.13 -13.95 -27.76
N LYS A 175 -11.97 -14.45 -26.54
CA LYS A 175 -13.00 -14.34 -25.49
C LYS A 175 -13.25 -12.88 -25.06
N ALA A 176 -12.19 -12.07 -24.96
CA ALA A 176 -12.31 -10.65 -24.65
C ALA A 176 -13.06 -9.88 -25.74
N ASP A 177 -12.76 -10.15 -27.02
CA ASP A 177 -13.44 -9.53 -28.17
C ASP A 177 -14.92 -9.94 -28.21
N HIS A 178 -15.24 -11.20 -27.90
CA HIS A 178 -16.61 -11.69 -27.80
C HIS A 178 -17.40 -11.00 -26.66
N LEU A 179 -16.82 -10.89 -25.46
CA LEU A 179 -17.44 -10.15 -24.34
C LEU A 179 -17.64 -8.66 -24.68
N ALA A 180 -16.67 -8.04 -25.35
CA ALA A 180 -16.78 -6.65 -25.77
C ALA A 180 -17.87 -6.42 -26.82
N ALA A 181 -18.13 -7.41 -27.70
CA ALA A 181 -19.23 -7.37 -28.65
C ALA A 181 -20.59 -7.49 -27.97
N LEU A 182 -20.72 -8.36 -26.96
CA LEU A 182 -21.93 -8.51 -26.14
C LEU A 182 -22.25 -7.26 -25.30
N ASN A 183 -21.23 -6.61 -24.73
CA ASN A 183 -21.43 -5.42 -23.91
C ASN A 183 -21.64 -4.13 -24.72
N LYS A 184 -21.51 -4.16 -26.06
CA LYS A 184 -21.82 -3.01 -26.90
C LYS A 184 -23.32 -2.81 -27.13
N SER A 185 -24.16 -3.80 -26.80
CA SER A 185 -25.62 -3.70 -26.93
C SER A 185 -26.33 -3.13 -25.69
N ASP A 186 -25.64 -3.00 -24.55
CA ASP A 186 -26.19 -2.43 -23.33
C ASP A 186 -25.18 -1.45 -22.68
N ILE A 187 -25.67 -0.26 -22.32
CA ILE A 187 -25.04 0.80 -21.50
C ILE A 187 -24.39 1.96 -22.28
N GLY A 188 -25.16 3.06 -22.37
CA GLY A 188 -24.62 4.40 -22.41
C GLY A 188 -24.01 4.73 -21.04
N PHE A 189 -22.73 5.08 -21.02
CA PHE A 189 -22.05 5.48 -19.80
C PHE A 189 -22.35 6.96 -19.53
N GLU A 190 -23.00 7.24 -18.40
CA GLU A 190 -23.03 8.59 -17.82
C GLU A 190 -21.63 8.89 -17.25
N ASP A 191 -20.98 9.90 -17.83
CA ASP A 191 -19.76 10.48 -17.31
C ASP A 191 -20.08 11.19 -15.99
N ASP A 192 -19.69 10.60 -14.86
CA ASP A 192 -19.75 11.25 -13.55
C ASP A 192 -18.61 12.29 -13.47
N GLU A 193 -18.85 13.47 -14.06
CA GLU A 193 -17.98 14.65 -13.99
C GLU A 193 -18.07 15.32 -12.62
N SER A 194 -17.50 14.69 -11.59
CA SER A 194 -17.13 15.43 -10.39
C SER A 194 -15.78 16.12 -10.63
N GLU A 195 -15.80 17.30 -11.24
CA GLU A 195 -14.63 18.18 -11.41
C GLU A 195 -14.17 18.75 -10.06
N GLY A 196 -13.37 17.97 -9.32
CA GLY A 196 -12.48 18.50 -8.29
C GLY A 196 -11.12 18.76 -8.90
N SER A 197 -10.92 19.91 -9.56
CA SER A 197 -9.60 20.28 -10.09
C SER A 197 -8.61 20.48 -8.93
N ASN A 198 -7.89 19.43 -8.53
CA ASN A 198 -6.71 19.59 -7.70
C ASN A 198 -5.64 20.25 -8.58
N ARG A 199 -5.60 21.59 -8.56
CA ARG A 199 -4.62 22.43 -9.28
C ARG A 199 -3.16 22.18 -8.87
N LEU A 200 -2.90 21.26 -7.94
CA LEU A 200 -1.56 20.88 -7.49
C LEU A 200 -0.68 20.31 -8.62
N PHE A 201 -1.28 19.83 -9.72
CA PHE A 201 -0.57 19.24 -10.87
C PHE A 201 -1.01 19.84 -12.21
N ALA A 202 -1.14 21.17 -12.31
CA ALA A 202 -1.18 21.83 -13.61
C ALA A 202 0.19 21.70 -14.29
N LEU A 203 0.46 20.51 -14.84
CA LEU A 203 1.68 20.23 -15.58
C LEU A 203 1.62 21.01 -16.90
N PRO A 204 2.72 21.67 -17.31
CA PRO A 204 2.78 22.38 -18.58
C PRO A 204 2.29 21.52 -19.75
N ALA A 205 1.70 22.12 -20.78
CA ALA A 205 1.22 21.41 -21.98
C ALA A 205 2.29 20.50 -22.63
N ALA A 206 3.57 20.82 -22.42
CA ALA A 206 4.71 20.00 -22.81
C ALA A 206 4.69 18.55 -22.26
N PHE A 207 3.91 18.27 -21.22
CA PHE A 207 3.77 16.94 -20.63
C PHE A 207 2.73 16.06 -21.31
N GLU A 208 1.85 16.61 -22.16
CA GLU A 208 0.85 15.81 -22.91
C GLU A 208 1.50 14.76 -23.83
N ARG A 209 2.74 14.99 -24.28
CA ARG A 209 3.50 13.98 -25.05
C ARG A 209 3.76 12.68 -24.29
N PHE A 210 3.66 12.71 -22.96
CA PHE A 210 3.81 11.54 -22.09
C PHE A 210 2.46 10.88 -21.77
N ALA A 211 1.34 11.42 -22.27
CA ALA A 211 0.03 10.90 -21.97
C ALA A 211 -0.21 9.53 -22.63
N LYS A 212 -0.72 8.60 -21.83
CA LYS A 212 -1.21 7.28 -22.23
C LYS A 212 -2.64 7.13 -21.73
N VAL A 213 -3.48 6.56 -22.58
CA VAL A 213 -4.88 6.24 -22.24
C VAL A 213 -5.02 4.72 -22.18
N TYR A 214 -5.67 4.25 -21.13
CA TYR A 214 -5.94 2.85 -20.88
C TYR A 214 -7.45 2.64 -20.75
N GLU A 215 -7.93 1.58 -21.37
CA GLU A 215 -9.34 1.21 -21.35
C GLU A 215 -9.68 0.38 -20.09
N PRO A 216 -10.97 0.27 -19.72
CA PRO A 216 -11.37 -0.53 -18.56
C PRO A 216 -10.82 -1.96 -18.62
N GLY A 217 -10.27 -2.43 -17.49
CA GLY A 217 -9.69 -3.76 -17.34
C GLY A 217 -8.30 -3.94 -17.96
N GLN A 218 -7.72 -2.90 -18.58
CA GLN A 218 -6.40 -2.99 -19.19
C GLN A 218 -5.30 -3.05 -18.12
N VAL A 219 -4.34 -3.96 -18.28
CA VAL A 219 -3.19 -4.11 -17.36
C VAL A 219 -2.07 -3.16 -17.78
N ILE A 220 -1.88 -2.10 -16.98
CA ILE A 220 -0.85 -1.07 -17.20
C ILE A 220 0.51 -1.63 -16.81
N ILE A 221 0.61 -2.18 -15.60
CA ILE A 221 1.80 -2.81 -15.04
C ILE A 221 1.45 -4.23 -14.64
N ALA A 222 2.27 -5.21 -14.99
CA ALA A 222 2.14 -6.58 -14.48
C ALA A 222 3.13 -6.84 -13.35
N GLU A 223 2.69 -7.55 -12.31
CA GLU A 223 3.61 -8.08 -11.30
C GLU A 223 4.71 -8.94 -11.97
N PHE A 224 5.92 -8.94 -11.40
CA PHE A 224 7.09 -9.67 -11.90
C PHE A 224 7.74 -9.14 -13.19
N GLU A 225 7.12 -8.19 -13.92
CA GLU A 225 7.80 -7.54 -15.04
C GLU A 225 8.89 -6.57 -14.51
N PRO A 226 9.99 -6.30 -15.24
CA PRO A 226 10.92 -5.23 -14.90
C PRO A 226 10.24 -3.86 -14.97
N GLY A 227 10.61 -2.92 -14.10
CA GLY A 227 10.07 -1.56 -14.14
C GLY A 227 11.08 -0.52 -14.54
N ASP A 228 10.90 0.07 -15.73
CA ASP A 228 11.70 1.17 -16.28
C ASP A 228 10.98 2.52 -16.25
N SER A 229 9.66 2.49 -16.02
CA SER A 229 8.78 3.66 -16.09
C SER A 229 7.88 3.79 -14.86
N PHE A 230 7.42 4.99 -14.55
CA PHE A 230 6.39 5.26 -13.54
C PHE A 230 5.29 6.11 -14.16
N TYR A 231 4.16 6.17 -13.46
CA TYR A 231 2.93 6.73 -13.98
C TYR A 231 2.31 7.70 -13.00
N LEU A 232 1.83 8.84 -13.50
CA LEU A 232 0.99 9.79 -12.77
C LEU A 232 -0.43 9.75 -13.32
N ILE A 233 -1.43 9.48 -12.48
CA ILE A 233 -2.83 9.43 -12.91
C ILE A 233 -3.35 10.85 -13.14
N GLN A 234 -3.72 11.18 -14.37
CA GLN A 234 -4.37 12.45 -14.72
C GLN A 234 -5.89 12.36 -14.64
N LYS A 235 -6.50 11.23 -15.00
CA LYS A 235 -7.94 10.98 -14.91
C LYS A 235 -8.18 9.47 -14.73
N GLY A 236 -9.25 9.09 -14.03
CA GLY A 236 -9.63 7.69 -13.80
C GLY A 236 -9.08 7.10 -12.51
N ARG A 237 -9.20 5.77 -12.35
CA ARG A 237 -8.77 5.01 -11.18
C ARG A 237 -7.96 3.78 -11.57
N VAL A 238 -6.95 3.43 -10.78
CA VAL A 238 -6.08 2.26 -11.03
C VAL A 238 -6.10 1.34 -9.83
N GLN A 239 -6.47 0.08 -10.05
CA GLN A 239 -6.44 -0.97 -9.03
C GLN A 239 -5.03 -1.55 -8.91
N LEU A 240 -4.50 -1.60 -7.69
CA LEU A 240 -3.29 -2.33 -7.37
C LEU A 240 -3.68 -3.73 -6.89
N ILE A 241 -3.25 -4.73 -7.65
CA ILE A 241 -3.59 -6.13 -7.44
C ILE A 241 -2.30 -6.91 -7.21
N LYS A 242 -2.36 -7.88 -6.32
CA LYS A 242 -1.29 -8.82 -6.10
C LYS A 242 -1.78 -10.25 -6.20
N CYS A 243 -1.04 -11.13 -6.85
CA CYS A 243 -1.38 -12.55 -6.86
C CYS A 243 -0.77 -13.27 -5.65
N VAL A 244 -1.63 -13.91 -4.87
CA VAL A 244 -1.28 -14.68 -3.69
C VAL A 244 -1.95 -16.05 -3.76
N ASN A 245 -1.14 -17.11 -3.86
CA ASN A 245 -1.58 -18.51 -4.03
C ASN A 245 -2.56 -18.70 -5.18
N GLY A 246 -2.31 -18.02 -6.31
CA GLY A 246 -3.19 -18.05 -7.48
C GLY A 246 -4.46 -17.21 -7.36
N SER A 247 -4.72 -16.58 -6.20
CA SER A 247 -5.84 -15.67 -5.98
C SER A 247 -5.38 -14.21 -6.02
N LYS A 248 -6.16 -13.34 -6.66
CA LYS A 248 -5.88 -11.90 -6.68
C LYS A 248 -6.33 -11.25 -5.37
N LYS A 249 -5.43 -10.50 -4.75
CA LYS A 249 -5.72 -9.63 -3.60
C LYS A 249 -5.65 -8.17 -4.02
N ASN A 250 -6.68 -7.42 -3.67
CA ASN A 250 -6.70 -5.98 -3.86
C ASN A 250 -5.82 -5.31 -2.80
N LEU A 251 -4.74 -4.65 -3.24
CA LEU A 251 -3.88 -3.87 -2.36
C LEU A 251 -4.39 -2.46 -2.19
N ASP A 252 -4.84 -1.79 -3.26
CA ASP A 252 -5.30 -0.41 -3.18
C ASP A 252 -6.06 0.02 -4.45
N ILE A 253 -6.77 1.14 -4.38
CA ILE A 253 -7.34 1.82 -5.55
C ILE A 253 -6.80 3.24 -5.60
N LEU A 254 -5.92 3.49 -6.57
CA LEU A 254 -5.32 4.79 -6.80
C LEU A 254 -6.22 5.68 -7.64
N LYS A 255 -6.17 6.99 -7.37
CA LYS A 255 -7.01 8.03 -7.97
C LYS A 255 -6.15 9.10 -8.65
N GLN A 256 -6.82 10.04 -9.30
CA GLN A 256 -6.19 11.21 -9.92
C GLN A 256 -5.22 11.92 -8.96
N GLY A 257 -4.04 12.25 -9.48
CA GLY A 257 -2.94 12.88 -8.74
C GLY A 257 -1.98 11.89 -8.07
N GLU A 258 -2.31 10.60 -8.01
CA GLU A 258 -1.45 9.59 -7.41
C GLU A 258 -0.47 8.97 -8.40
N LEU A 259 0.67 8.54 -7.88
CA LEU A 259 1.77 7.93 -8.61
C LEU A 259 1.80 6.41 -8.38
N PHE A 260 2.16 5.66 -9.43
CA PHE A 260 2.40 4.22 -9.35
C PHE A 260 3.56 3.77 -10.25
N GLY A 261 4.17 2.63 -9.90
CA GLY A 261 5.34 2.08 -10.61
C GLY A 261 6.68 2.73 -10.23
N GLU A 262 6.69 3.69 -9.31
CA GLU A 262 7.87 4.41 -8.86
C GLU A 262 8.91 3.51 -8.17
N MET A 263 8.45 2.47 -7.46
CA MET A 263 9.33 1.64 -6.62
C MET A 263 10.42 0.95 -7.45
N ALA A 264 10.03 0.37 -8.58
CA ALA A 264 10.95 -0.37 -9.45
C ALA A 264 12.08 0.52 -10.02
N ILE A 265 11.81 1.80 -10.23
CA ILE A 265 12.82 2.76 -10.70
C ILE A 265 13.78 3.16 -9.58
N LEU A 266 13.27 3.31 -8.36
CA LEU A 266 14.04 3.73 -7.19
C LEU A 266 15.03 2.66 -6.73
N ASP A 267 14.65 1.39 -6.83
CA ASP A 267 15.42 0.26 -6.30
C ASP A 267 15.92 -0.74 -7.35
N ASN A 268 15.68 -0.48 -8.64
CA ASN A 268 16.03 -1.36 -9.77
C ASN A 268 15.52 -2.82 -9.60
N SER A 269 14.38 -2.99 -8.95
CA SER A 269 13.77 -4.31 -8.74
C SER A 269 12.55 -4.51 -9.64
N PRO A 270 12.10 -5.76 -9.88
CA PRO A 270 10.85 -6.04 -10.58
C PRO A 270 9.64 -5.37 -9.94
N ARG A 271 8.56 -5.22 -10.71
CA ARG A 271 7.27 -4.71 -10.24
C ARG A 271 6.75 -5.58 -9.11
N SER A 272 6.34 -4.93 -8.02
CA SER A 272 5.85 -5.60 -6.80
C SER A 272 4.35 -5.90 -6.83
N ALA A 273 3.61 -5.33 -7.79
CA ALA A 273 2.17 -5.50 -7.92
C ALA A 273 1.74 -5.24 -9.36
N THR A 274 0.57 -5.77 -9.72
CA THR A 274 -0.15 -5.49 -10.95
C THR A 274 -0.96 -4.20 -10.80
N CYS A 275 -0.95 -3.33 -11.80
CA CYS A 275 -1.77 -2.12 -11.85
C CYS A 275 -2.74 -2.22 -13.02
N MET A 276 -4.04 -2.22 -12.74
CA MET A 276 -5.11 -2.41 -13.72
C MET A 276 -6.05 -1.19 -13.75
N ALA A 277 -6.47 -0.76 -14.93
CA ALA A 277 -7.39 0.36 -15.08
C ALA A 277 -8.82 -0.02 -14.60
N ILE A 278 -9.38 0.78 -13.70
CA ILE A 278 -10.81 0.76 -13.33
C ILE A 278 -11.48 1.87 -14.14
N GLY A 279 -12.29 1.48 -15.11
CA GLY A 279 -12.82 2.44 -16.09
C GLY A 279 -11.72 2.95 -17.04
N LYS A 280 -12.02 4.05 -17.75
CA LYS A 280 -11.04 4.71 -18.62
C LYS A 280 -10.06 5.53 -17.79
N VAL A 281 -8.77 5.35 -18.05
CA VAL A 281 -7.68 5.98 -17.29
C VAL A 281 -6.77 6.75 -18.24
N LYS A 282 -6.45 8.00 -17.90
CA LYS A 282 -5.38 8.79 -18.52
C LYS A 282 -4.24 8.93 -17.53
N CYS A 283 -3.04 8.52 -17.92
CA CYS A 283 -1.82 8.66 -17.12
C CYS A 283 -0.72 9.36 -17.92
N LEU A 284 0.24 9.97 -17.23
CA LEU A 284 1.52 10.33 -17.82
C LEU A 284 2.55 9.24 -17.52
N GLU A 285 3.20 8.72 -18.54
CA GLU A 285 4.27 7.72 -18.44
C GLU A 285 5.64 8.39 -18.54
N PHE A 286 6.49 8.11 -17.56
CA PHE A 286 7.82 8.68 -17.46
C PHE A 286 8.86 7.59 -17.24
N ASN A 287 9.94 7.61 -18.02
CA ASN A 287 11.09 6.74 -17.80
C ASN A 287 11.92 7.18 -16.57
N LYS A 288 12.91 6.37 -16.22
CA LYS A 288 13.84 6.62 -15.12
C LYS A 288 14.60 7.94 -15.24
N GLU A 289 15.04 8.32 -16.43
CA GLU A 289 15.77 9.58 -16.67
C GLU A 289 14.85 10.78 -16.39
N ASN A 290 13.61 10.73 -16.89
CA ASN A 290 12.60 11.76 -16.66
C ASN A 290 12.17 11.81 -15.18
N PHE A 291 12.18 10.70 -14.45
CA PHE A 291 11.89 10.69 -13.00
C PHE A 291 12.86 11.58 -12.22
N GLN A 292 14.16 11.42 -12.47
CA GLN A 292 15.19 12.21 -11.78
C GLN A 292 15.06 13.70 -12.13
N LEU A 293 14.84 14.03 -13.41
CA LEU A 293 14.61 15.40 -13.84
C LEU A 293 13.33 16.00 -13.23
N LEU A 294 12.25 15.23 -13.16
CA LEU A 294 10.98 15.67 -12.58
C LEU A 294 11.11 15.98 -11.09
N ILE A 295 11.75 15.08 -10.33
CA ILE A 295 11.94 15.25 -8.88
C ILE A 295 12.91 16.37 -8.55
N THR A 296 13.99 16.51 -9.32
CA THR A 296 14.99 17.56 -9.07
C THR A 296 14.56 18.93 -9.60
N GLY A 297 13.73 18.97 -10.65
CA GLY A 297 13.15 20.18 -11.22
C GLY A 297 11.88 20.65 -10.49
N ASN A 298 11.15 19.73 -9.86
CA ASN A 298 9.99 20.03 -9.03
C ASN A 298 10.02 19.21 -7.72
N PRO A 299 10.78 19.68 -6.71
CA PRO A 299 10.91 19.00 -5.41
C PRO A 299 9.59 18.79 -4.67
N GLN A 300 8.53 19.53 -4.99
CA GLN A 300 7.22 19.35 -4.37
C GLN A 300 6.59 18.00 -4.75
N ILE A 301 6.85 17.51 -5.96
CA ILE A 301 6.44 16.16 -6.37
C ILE A 301 7.14 15.11 -5.51
N ALA A 302 8.42 15.33 -5.21
CA ALA A 302 9.19 14.43 -4.36
C ALA A 302 8.67 14.41 -2.92
N LEU A 303 8.28 15.57 -2.39
CA LEU A 303 7.68 15.66 -1.07
C LEU A 303 6.32 14.95 -1.03
N HIS A 304 5.51 15.11 -2.08
CA HIS A 304 4.24 14.40 -2.21
C HIS A 304 4.45 12.88 -2.24
N LEU A 305 5.42 12.39 -3.04
CA LEU A 305 5.82 10.98 -3.06
C LEU A 305 6.27 10.48 -1.68
N LEU A 306 7.08 11.26 -0.96
CA LEU A 306 7.54 10.88 0.37
C LEU A 306 6.37 10.73 1.35
N LYS A 307 5.43 11.68 1.36
CA LYS A 307 4.20 11.60 2.17
C LYS A 307 3.34 10.39 1.78
N LEU A 308 3.20 10.13 0.48
CA LEU A 308 2.48 8.97 -0.04
C LEU A 308 3.12 7.66 0.44
N PHE A 309 4.45 7.55 0.40
CA PHE A 309 5.14 6.38 0.96
C PHE A 309 4.94 6.22 2.45
N CYS A 310 4.99 7.31 3.24
CA CYS A 310 4.71 7.25 4.67
C CYS A 310 3.33 6.66 4.93
N LYS A 311 2.30 7.15 4.22
CA LYS A 311 0.93 6.65 4.32
C LYS A 311 0.84 5.19 3.89
N ARG A 312 1.35 4.82 2.71
CA ARG A 312 1.30 3.44 2.20
C ARG A 312 2.01 2.45 3.13
N ILE A 313 3.18 2.81 3.66
CA ILE A 313 3.91 1.97 4.62
C ILE A 313 3.06 1.74 5.88
N ASN A 314 2.48 2.80 6.43
CA ASN A 314 1.63 2.71 7.62
C ASN A 314 0.39 1.83 7.37
N ASP A 315 -0.36 2.11 6.30
CA ASP A 315 -1.59 1.40 5.96
C ASP A 315 -1.32 -0.09 5.71
N GLN A 316 -0.22 -0.41 5.02
CA GLN A 316 0.15 -1.79 4.76
C GLN A 316 0.68 -2.51 6.01
N LYS A 317 1.45 -1.86 6.88
CA LYS A 317 1.83 -2.43 8.17
C LYS A 317 0.61 -2.70 9.05
N ARG A 318 -0.39 -1.80 9.03
CA ARG A 318 -1.64 -1.96 9.79
C ARG A 318 -2.42 -3.19 9.32
N ARG A 319 -2.51 -3.40 8.00
CA ARG A 319 -3.14 -4.59 7.41
C ARG A 319 -2.33 -5.86 7.66
N PHE A 320 -1.01 -5.77 7.55
CA PHE A 320 -0.11 -6.88 7.80
C PHE A 320 -0.25 -7.42 9.23
N ARG A 321 -0.43 -6.51 10.20
CA ARG A 321 -0.67 -6.87 11.61
C ARG A 321 -1.88 -7.80 11.78
N ILE A 322 -2.97 -7.57 11.05
CA ILE A 322 -4.17 -8.43 11.11
C ILE A 322 -3.80 -9.87 10.72
N LEU A 323 -3.02 -10.04 9.65
CA LEU A 323 -2.63 -11.36 9.16
C LEU A 323 -1.75 -12.14 10.14
N CYS A 324 -1.01 -11.45 11.00
CA CYS A 324 -0.16 -12.04 12.03
C CYS A 324 -0.93 -12.47 13.30
N ILE A 325 -2.19 -12.05 13.49
CA ILE A 325 -2.99 -12.41 14.67
C ILE A 325 -3.39 -13.89 14.59
N LYS A 326 -2.95 -14.73 15.53
CA LYS A 326 -3.22 -16.19 15.49
C LYS A 326 -4.68 -16.54 15.76
N ASP A 327 -5.33 -15.90 16.74
CA ASP A 327 -6.74 -16.15 17.11
C ASP A 327 -7.69 -15.53 16.06
N TYR A 328 -8.55 -16.35 15.46
CA TYR A 328 -9.44 -15.90 14.37
C TYR A 328 -10.47 -14.86 14.83
N GLN A 329 -10.97 -14.99 16.06
CA GLN A 329 -11.93 -14.05 16.61
C GLN A 329 -11.29 -12.68 16.86
N ALA A 330 -10.08 -12.65 17.41
CA ALA A 330 -9.27 -11.45 17.58
C ALA A 330 -8.93 -10.81 16.23
N ARG A 331 -8.62 -11.65 15.23
CA ARG A 331 -8.33 -11.20 13.87
C ARG A 331 -9.52 -10.49 13.23
N ILE A 332 -10.71 -11.11 13.26
CA ILE A 332 -11.94 -10.52 12.75
C ILE A 332 -12.32 -9.25 13.53
N SER A 333 -12.12 -9.26 14.85
CA SER A 333 -12.33 -8.06 15.67
C SER A 333 -11.44 -6.91 15.21
N ASP A 334 -10.16 -7.18 14.92
CA ASP A 334 -9.20 -6.17 14.45
C ASP A 334 -9.52 -5.66 13.03
N VAL A 335 -10.18 -6.46 12.19
CA VAL A 335 -10.71 -5.98 10.90
C VAL A 335 -11.73 -4.86 11.11
N PHE A 336 -12.66 -5.00 12.06
CA PHE A 336 -13.62 -3.93 12.35
C PHE A 336 -12.96 -2.69 12.94
N LEU A 337 -11.90 -2.85 13.77
CA LEU A 337 -11.12 -1.71 14.26
C LEU A 337 -10.42 -0.98 13.12
N LEU A 338 -9.82 -1.71 12.18
CA LEU A 338 -9.24 -1.13 10.97
C LEU A 338 -10.30 -0.35 10.16
N LEU A 339 -11.48 -0.94 9.94
CA LEU A 339 -12.54 -0.28 9.18
C LEU A 339 -13.05 1.01 9.85
N ASP A 340 -13.07 1.04 11.19
CA ASP A 340 -13.40 2.23 11.98
C ASP A 340 -12.31 3.30 11.87
N GLU A 341 -11.03 2.91 11.94
CA GLU A 341 -9.89 3.81 11.73
C GLU A 341 -9.92 4.44 10.33
N MET A 342 -10.35 3.69 9.31
CA MET A 342 -10.42 4.16 7.93
C MET A 342 -11.62 5.10 7.68
N ASN A 343 -12.73 4.90 8.39
CA ASN A 343 -13.95 5.68 8.25
C ASN A 343 -14.45 6.17 9.63
N PRO A 344 -13.70 7.07 10.29
CA PRO A 344 -14.06 7.53 11.63
C PRO A 344 -15.38 8.28 11.57
N THR A 345 -16.30 7.93 12.47
CA THR A 345 -17.57 8.64 12.61
C THR A 345 -17.34 10.02 13.22
N SER A 346 -18.10 11.01 12.77
CA SER A 346 -18.03 12.39 13.27
C SER A 346 -18.63 12.59 14.67
N LYS A 347 -19.23 11.54 15.26
CA LYS A 347 -19.84 11.55 16.59
C LYS A 347 -19.02 10.69 17.55
N GLU A 348 -18.10 11.32 18.30
CA GLU A 348 -17.20 10.65 19.25
C GLU A 348 -17.90 9.77 20.30
N ASN A 349 -19.17 10.05 20.62
CA ASN A 349 -19.94 9.33 21.63
C ASN A 349 -20.72 8.11 21.11
N GLU A 350 -20.83 7.93 19.79
CA GLU A 350 -21.46 6.74 19.25
C GLU A 350 -20.52 5.56 19.51
N LYS A 351 -20.99 4.50 20.17
CA LYS A 351 -20.19 3.28 20.43
C LYS A 351 -20.48 2.20 19.40
N GLN A 352 -21.70 2.21 18.87
CA GLN A 352 -22.13 1.33 17.80
C GLN A 352 -21.52 1.80 16.49
N ARG A 353 -21.19 0.86 15.61
CA ARG A 353 -20.66 1.13 14.28
C ARG A 353 -21.41 0.32 13.25
N ARG A 354 -21.81 0.96 12.16
CA ARG A 354 -22.31 0.29 10.96
C ARG A 354 -21.19 0.25 9.93
N PHE A 355 -20.92 -0.93 9.40
CA PHE A 355 -19.96 -1.15 8.34
C PHE A 355 -20.69 -1.72 7.12
N ASN A 356 -20.57 -1.06 5.97
CA ASN A 356 -21.12 -1.57 4.71
C ASN A 356 -20.14 -2.59 4.11
N VAL A 357 -20.09 -3.76 4.72
CA VAL A 357 -19.21 -4.88 4.36
C VAL A 357 -19.96 -6.20 4.47
N THR A 358 -19.65 -7.11 3.56
CA THR A 358 -20.17 -8.48 3.55
C THR A 358 -19.23 -9.44 4.29
N ILE A 359 -19.65 -10.69 4.48
CA ILE A 359 -18.79 -11.75 5.05
C ILE A 359 -17.54 -11.95 4.20
N ASN A 360 -17.67 -11.89 2.87
CA ASN A 360 -16.55 -12.06 1.96
C ASN A 360 -15.55 -10.90 2.09
N ASP A 361 -16.03 -9.67 2.29
CA ASP A 361 -15.15 -8.53 2.53
C ASP A 361 -14.33 -8.71 3.82
N VAL A 362 -15.00 -9.10 4.92
CA VAL A 362 -14.32 -9.37 6.18
C VAL A 362 -13.32 -10.53 6.04
N ALA A 363 -13.69 -11.59 5.33
CA ALA A 363 -12.83 -12.74 5.06
C ALA A 363 -11.56 -12.33 4.28
N ASN A 364 -11.72 -11.47 3.27
CA ASN A 364 -10.62 -10.91 2.49
C ASN A 364 -9.66 -10.09 3.35
N TRP A 365 -10.19 -9.22 4.22
CA TRP A 365 -9.38 -8.43 5.16
C TRP A 365 -8.67 -9.28 6.20
N ALA A 366 -9.34 -10.31 6.73
CA ALA A 366 -8.78 -11.25 7.71
C ALA A 366 -7.81 -12.26 7.07
N GLY A 367 -7.81 -12.39 5.74
CA GLY A 367 -7.06 -13.44 5.04
C GLY A 367 -7.51 -14.85 5.45
N LEU A 368 -8.81 -15.02 5.70
CA LEU A 368 -9.43 -16.29 6.10
C LEU A 368 -10.40 -16.78 5.02
N PRO A 369 -10.67 -18.10 4.94
CA PRO A 369 -11.78 -18.61 4.11
C PRO A 369 -13.12 -18.03 4.56
N ALA A 370 -14.05 -17.84 3.61
CA ALA A 370 -15.38 -17.29 3.89
C ALA A 370 -16.17 -18.14 4.90
N GLU A 371 -16.05 -19.47 4.84
CA GLU A 371 -16.69 -20.40 5.76
C GLU A 371 -16.21 -20.21 7.21
N VAL A 372 -14.89 -20.20 7.40
CA VAL A 372 -14.27 -19.96 8.72
C VAL A 372 -14.66 -18.59 9.26
N THR A 373 -14.69 -17.57 8.40
CA THR A 373 -15.09 -16.21 8.78
C THR A 373 -16.55 -16.15 9.22
N LYS A 374 -17.43 -16.86 8.51
CA LYS A 374 -18.85 -16.95 8.85
C LYS A 374 -19.05 -17.59 10.22
N ASP A 375 -18.37 -18.69 10.51
CA ASP A 375 -18.48 -19.38 11.80
C ASP A 375 -18.05 -18.48 12.97
N GLU A 376 -16.95 -17.75 12.82
CA GLU A 376 -16.48 -16.81 13.86
C GLU A 376 -17.39 -15.59 14.01
N LEU A 377 -17.96 -15.08 12.92
CA LEU A 377 -18.96 -14.00 12.98
C LEU A 377 -20.24 -14.45 13.68
N ILE A 378 -20.70 -15.69 13.47
CA ILE A 378 -21.85 -16.26 14.20
C ILE A 378 -21.56 -16.34 15.71
N LYS A 379 -20.34 -16.73 16.11
CA LYS A 379 -19.93 -16.70 17.52
C LYS A 379 -19.97 -15.28 18.09
N LEU A 380 -19.46 -14.29 17.35
CA LEU A 380 -19.54 -12.88 17.76
C LEU A 380 -20.99 -12.39 17.88
N SER A 381 -21.87 -12.89 17.02
CA SER A 381 -23.30 -12.57 17.05
C SER A 381 -24.03 -13.20 18.23
N SER A 382 -23.74 -14.45 18.58
CA SER A 382 -24.31 -15.09 19.79
C SER A 382 -23.88 -14.38 21.08
N MET A 383 -22.69 -13.77 21.08
CA MET A 383 -22.19 -12.88 22.13
C MET A 383 -22.78 -11.46 22.10
N ARG A 384 -23.72 -11.16 21.18
CA ARG A 384 -24.33 -9.84 20.96
C ARG A 384 -23.33 -8.73 20.61
N LYS A 385 -22.18 -9.09 20.05
CA LYS A 385 -21.13 -8.12 19.63
C LYS A 385 -21.29 -7.64 18.20
N VAL A 386 -21.84 -8.50 17.33
CA VAL A 386 -22.08 -8.21 15.90
C VAL A 386 -23.49 -8.63 15.49
N GLU A 387 -24.17 -7.79 14.74
CA GLU A 387 -25.34 -8.15 13.96
C GLU A 387 -24.95 -8.22 12.48
N ILE A 388 -25.38 -9.28 11.81
CA ILE A 388 -25.00 -9.59 10.43
C ILE A 388 -26.23 -9.43 9.55
N TYR A 389 -26.12 -8.59 8.52
CA TYR A 389 -27.09 -8.43 7.45
C TYR A 389 -26.41 -8.76 6.10
N ASP A 390 -27.17 -8.82 5.02
CA ASP A 390 -26.65 -9.22 3.70
C ASP A 390 -25.58 -8.26 3.17
N ASP A 391 -25.84 -6.95 3.24
CA ASP A 391 -24.97 -5.91 2.67
C ASP A 391 -24.19 -5.08 3.71
N TYR A 392 -24.44 -5.31 5.01
CA TYR A 392 -23.79 -4.56 6.08
C TYR A 392 -23.76 -5.34 7.38
N MET A 393 -22.87 -4.91 8.29
CA MET A 393 -22.78 -5.44 9.64
C MET A 393 -22.82 -4.30 10.66
N ILE A 394 -23.37 -4.58 11.84
CA ILE A 394 -23.40 -3.65 12.95
C ILE A 394 -22.56 -4.21 14.10
N VAL A 395 -21.53 -3.48 14.51
CA VAL A 395 -20.79 -3.75 15.74
C VAL A 395 -21.44 -2.97 16.87
N SER A 396 -21.93 -3.68 17.89
CA SER A 396 -22.69 -3.09 19.01
C SER A 396 -21.88 -2.07 19.81
N ASN A 397 -20.59 -2.36 20.04
CA ASN A 397 -19.69 -1.50 20.79
C ASN A 397 -18.23 -1.70 20.34
N ILE A 398 -17.67 -0.70 19.65
CA ILE A 398 -16.31 -0.76 19.10
C ILE A 398 -15.23 -0.88 20.19
N ASN A 399 -15.48 -0.32 21.38
CA ASN A 399 -14.54 -0.42 22.50
C ASN A 399 -14.51 -1.85 23.09
N GLU A 400 -15.63 -2.56 23.05
CA GLU A 400 -15.65 -3.97 23.43
C GLU A 400 -14.95 -4.85 22.41
N MET A 401 -15.03 -4.52 21.12
CA MET A 401 -14.23 -5.18 20.10
C MET A 401 -12.74 -4.98 20.34
N LYS A 402 -12.34 -3.75 20.70
CA LYS A 402 -10.95 -3.46 21.06
C LYS A 402 -10.48 -4.30 22.25
N ARG A 403 -11.28 -4.38 23.33
CA ARG A 403 -10.95 -5.23 24.49
C ARG A 403 -10.87 -6.70 24.14
N LEU A 404 -11.76 -7.19 23.28
CA LEU A 404 -11.75 -8.58 22.83
C LEU A 404 -10.47 -8.90 22.04
N TYR A 405 -10.10 -8.01 21.13
CA TYR A 405 -8.84 -8.07 20.40
C TYR A 405 -7.63 -8.07 21.34
N GLU A 406 -7.54 -7.12 22.28
CA GLU A 406 -6.42 -7.03 23.23
C GLU A 406 -6.31 -8.29 24.10
N ALA A 407 -7.43 -8.81 24.60
CA ALA A 407 -7.44 -9.99 25.47
C ALA A 407 -6.98 -11.26 24.74
N ARG A 408 -7.36 -11.43 23.47
CA ARG A 408 -7.10 -12.65 22.70
C ARG A 408 -5.86 -12.60 21.83
N SER A 409 -5.38 -11.41 21.47
CA SER A 409 -4.11 -11.25 20.75
C SER A 409 -2.90 -11.57 21.64
N LEU A 410 -2.98 -11.27 22.93
CA LEU A 410 -1.92 -11.52 23.93
C LEU A 410 -1.91 -12.96 24.48
N SER A 411 -3.04 -13.69 24.39
CA SER A 411 -3.13 -15.06 24.91
C SER A 411 -2.50 -16.13 24.02
N GLY A 412 -2.05 -15.77 22.80
CA GLY A 412 -1.35 -16.67 21.86
C GLY A 412 0.19 -16.62 21.94
N SER A 413 0.72 -15.91 22.94
CA SER A 413 2.16 -15.66 23.19
C SER A 413 2.66 -16.27 24.52
N LEU A 414 1.85 -17.09 25.19
CA LEU A 414 2.24 -17.87 26.37
C LEU A 414 2.55 -19.32 26.00
#